data_AF-A0A3L7RU17-F1
#
_entry.id   AF-A0A3L7RU17-F1
#
_cell.length_a   1.000
_cell.length_b   1.000
_cell.length_c   1.000
_cell.angle_alpha   90.00
_cell.angle_beta   90.00
_cell.angle_gamma   90.00
#
_symmetry.space_group_name_H-M   'P 1'
#
loop_
_entity.id
_entity.type
_entity.pdbx_description
1 polymer ?
#
loop_
_entity_poly.entity_id
_entity_poly.type
_entity_poly.pdbx_seq_one_letter_code
_entity_poly.pdbx_strand_id
1 'polypeptide(L)'
;MPSARVVESASCDALVAHLVSPKTVMESSMSCRSRGRLLFRQSPNHKEHKAMADLSGFDANSVEPTGDFEAIPAGKYLAVITESEMKPTKSGTGSLLQLTFQIIEGQYQNRLVWARLNLDNPNAVAVQIARADLSAICRAVGVTNPKDSAELHNLPLLIQVRCRNRLDTGDVVNEIKGYAKRQVPTPVAPPVQTAPANNATAPWKRA
;
A
#
# COMPACT_ATOMS: atom_id res chain seq x y z
N MET A 1 55.41 -4.78 -11.84
CA MET A 1 56.36 -4.48 -12.94
C MET A 1 57.14 -5.77 -13.19
N PRO A 2 57.25 -6.36 -14.40
CA PRO A 2 56.86 -5.94 -15.77
C PRO A 2 55.58 -6.66 -16.25
N SER A 3 54.76 -6.25 -17.24
CA SER A 3 54.93 -5.70 -18.60
C SER A 3 55.00 -6.76 -19.71
N ALA A 4 53.86 -6.99 -20.39
CA ALA A 4 53.64 -7.48 -21.77
C ALA A 4 52.11 -7.72 -21.89
N ARG A 5 51.23 -7.05 -22.67
CA ARG A 5 51.20 -6.41 -23.99
C ARG A 5 51.24 -7.39 -25.20
N VAL A 6 50.12 -7.34 -25.95
CA VAL A 6 49.88 -7.78 -27.36
C VAL A 6 49.71 -9.32 -27.49
N VAL A 7 48.68 -9.90 -28.11
CA VAL A 7 48.30 -9.76 -29.52
C VAL A 7 46.80 -10.04 -29.78
N GLU A 8 46.30 -9.24 -30.71
CA GLU A 8 45.03 -9.26 -31.44
C GLU A 8 44.94 -10.46 -32.41
N SER A 9 43.76 -11.07 -32.57
CA SER A 9 43.43 -11.80 -33.80
C SER A 9 41.93 -11.75 -34.07
N ALA A 10 41.58 -10.91 -35.04
CA ALA A 10 40.31 -10.87 -35.72
C ALA A 10 40.07 -12.15 -36.54
N SER A 11 38.81 -12.58 -36.60
CA SER A 11 38.21 -13.25 -37.77
C SER A 11 36.73 -12.82 -37.74
N CYS A 12 36.26 -11.93 -38.61
CA CYS A 12 35.92 -12.20 -40.01
C CYS A 12 35.18 -13.53 -40.15
N ASP A 13 33.85 -13.48 -40.14
CA ASP A 13 33.10 -14.13 -41.19
C ASP A 13 31.93 -13.23 -41.60
N ALA A 14 31.91 -12.97 -42.89
CA ALA A 14 31.02 -12.07 -43.57
C ALA A 14 29.96 -12.88 -44.33
N LEU A 15 28.92 -12.16 -44.74
CA LEU A 15 28.06 -12.46 -45.88
C LEU A 15 27.17 -13.72 -45.78
N VAL A 16 25.86 -13.49 -45.67
CA VAL A 16 24.98 -13.68 -46.84
C VAL A 16 23.95 -12.56 -46.89
N ALA A 17 24.12 -11.68 -47.87
CA ALA A 17 23.06 -10.86 -48.43
C ALA A 17 22.32 -11.68 -49.51
N HIS A 18 21.00 -11.64 -49.51
CA HIS A 18 20.14 -11.87 -50.69
C HIS A 18 19.15 -10.69 -50.69
N LEU A 19 19.35 -9.67 -51.52
CA LEU A 19 18.84 -9.55 -52.90
C LEU A 19 17.31 -9.74 -52.96
N VAL A 20 16.54 -8.65 -52.93
CA VAL A 20 16.10 -7.83 -54.08
C VAL A 20 14.95 -8.47 -54.84
N SER A 21 13.80 -7.77 -54.91
CA SER A 21 13.00 -7.55 -56.14
C SER A 21 11.67 -6.78 -55.90
N PRO A 22 11.02 -6.21 -56.96
CA PRO A 22 10.83 -4.75 -57.04
C PRO A 22 9.40 -4.24 -57.38
N LYS A 23 9.28 -2.90 -57.33
CA LYS A 23 8.42 -1.92 -58.06
C LYS A 23 7.30 -2.44 -58.98
N THR A 24 6.13 -1.76 -58.91
CA THR A 24 5.31 -1.18 -60.02
C THR A 24 4.12 -0.45 -59.35
N VAL A 25 4.09 0.88 -59.16
CA VAL A 25 3.70 1.98 -60.08
C VAL A 25 2.54 1.65 -61.01
N MET A 26 1.33 2.15 -60.74
CA MET A 26 0.56 2.82 -61.78
C MET A 26 -0.46 3.80 -61.21
N GLU A 27 -0.33 5.00 -61.75
CA GLU A 27 -1.08 6.22 -61.60
C GLU A 27 -2.39 6.12 -62.41
N SER A 28 -3.49 6.67 -61.92
CA SER A 28 -4.58 7.13 -62.79
C SER A 28 -5.38 8.23 -62.11
N SER A 29 -5.07 9.43 -62.59
CA SER A 29 -5.91 10.63 -62.65
C SER A 29 -7.38 10.30 -62.90
N MET A 30 -8.29 10.99 -62.21
CA MET A 30 -9.47 11.58 -62.85
C MET A 30 -10.17 12.59 -61.91
N SER A 31 -10.13 13.83 -62.37
CA SER A 31 -11.05 14.94 -62.09
C SER A 31 -12.49 14.53 -61.77
N CYS A 32 -13.10 15.13 -60.73
CA CYS A 32 -14.41 15.77 -60.88
C CYS A 32 -14.74 16.69 -59.68
N ARG A 33 -15.10 17.93 -59.99
CA ARG A 33 -15.83 18.84 -59.10
C ARG A 33 -17.21 18.27 -58.81
N SER A 34 -17.64 18.22 -57.55
CA SER A 34 -19.04 18.49 -57.22
C SER A 34 -19.23 18.79 -55.73
N ARG A 35 -19.94 19.90 -55.50
CA ARG A 35 -20.47 20.34 -54.21
C ARG A 35 -21.52 19.33 -53.74
N GLY A 36 -21.48 18.95 -52.47
CA GLY A 36 -22.50 18.07 -51.90
C GLY A 36 -22.42 18.02 -50.38
N ARG A 37 -22.99 19.04 -49.75
CA ARG A 37 -23.29 19.19 -48.31
C ARG A 37 -23.54 17.86 -47.60
N LEU A 38 -22.51 17.34 -46.92
CA LEU A 38 -22.66 16.30 -45.89
C LEU A 38 -23.36 16.95 -44.69
N LEU A 39 -24.67 16.69 -44.56
CA LEU A 39 -25.37 16.88 -43.31
C LEU A 39 -24.76 15.92 -42.30
N PHE A 40 -23.78 16.45 -41.55
CA PHE A 40 -23.27 15.84 -40.34
C PHE A 40 -24.44 15.65 -39.38
N ARG A 41 -24.90 14.40 -39.29
CA ARG A 41 -25.78 13.92 -38.25
C ARG A 41 -24.97 13.93 -36.96
N GLN A 42 -25.01 15.04 -36.23
CA GLN A 42 -24.42 15.14 -34.90
C GLN A 42 -25.24 14.24 -33.97
N SER A 43 -24.61 13.17 -33.49
CA SER A 43 -25.10 12.34 -32.40
C SER A 43 -25.27 13.19 -31.13
N PRO A 44 -26.35 12.99 -30.34
CA PRO A 44 -26.58 13.76 -29.13
C PRO A 44 -25.75 13.21 -27.95
N ASN A 45 -25.22 14.15 -27.18
CA ASN A 45 -25.02 14.12 -25.73
C ASN A 45 -24.49 12.84 -25.05
N HIS A 46 -23.25 12.93 -24.59
CA HIS A 46 -22.99 12.84 -23.13
C HIS A 46 -21.75 13.67 -22.79
N LYS A 47 -21.95 14.96 -22.50
CA LYS A 47 -21.00 15.68 -21.65
C LYS A 47 -21.34 15.28 -20.23
N GLU A 48 -20.63 14.29 -19.72
CA GLU A 48 -20.59 14.01 -18.29
C GLU A 48 -19.88 15.20 -17.62
N HIS A 49 -20.64 16.27 -17.37
CA HIS A 49 -20.25 17.31 -16.43
C HIS A 49 -20.27 16.65 -15.06
N LYS A 50 -19.11 16.13 -14.64
CA LYS A 50 -18.81 15.81 -13.25
C LYS A 50 -19.43 16.93 -12.39
N ALA A 51 -20.49 16.61 -11.66
CA ALA A 51 -21.23 17.58 -10.87
C ALA A 51 -20.26 18.20 -9.86
N MET A 52 -19.84 19.44 -10.11
CA MET A 52 -19.08 20.23 -9.16
C MET A 52 -20.07 20.72 -8.12
N ALA A 53 -19.74 20.57 -6.84
CA ALA A 53 -20.57 21.02 -5.74
C ALA A 53 -20.89 22.51 -5.88
N ASP A 54 -22.18 22.87 -5.79
CA ASP A 54 -22.62 24.25 -5.70
C ASP A 54 -22.27 24.78 -4.30
N LEU A 55 -21.41 25.81 -4.26
CA LEU A 55 -20.94 26.45 -3.02
C LEU A 55 -21.65 27.79 -2.77
N SER A 56 -22.77 28.06 -3.45
CA SER A 56 -23.56 29.27 -3.21
C SER A 56 -24.13 29.27 -1.78
N GLY A 57 -23.49 30.06 -0.90
CA GLY A 57 -23.88 30.21 0.51
C GLY A 57 -22.82 29.80 1.53
N PHE A 58 -21.63 29.37 1.10
CA PHE A 58 -20.51 29.13 2.03
C PHE A 58 -19.75 30.44 2.35
N ASP A 59 -19.78 30.87 3.62
CA ASP A 59 -19.01 32.02 4.12
C ASP A 59 -17.74 31.53 4.85
N ALA A 60 -16.59 31.72 4.21
CA ALA A 60 -15.29 31.31 4.72
C ALA A 60 -14.85 32.06 6.00
N ASN A 61 -15.54 33.14 6.39
CA ASN A 61 -15.26 33.88 7.61
C ASN A 61 -15.99 33.31 8.84
N SER A 62 -17.00 32.46 8.63
CA SER A 62 -17.81 31.84 9.69
C SER A 62 -17.28 30.44 10.08
N VAL A 63 -16.40 29.86 9.25
CA VAL A 63 -15.84 28.54 9.47
C VAL A 63 -14.38 28.69 9.89
N GLU A 64 -14.10 28.44 11.16
CA GLU A 64 -12.72 28.36 11.64
C GLU A 64 -12.02 27.20 10.91
N PRO A 65 -10.87 27.44 10.24
CA PRO A 65 -10.12 26.37 9.59
C PRO A 65 -9.74 25.34 10.65
N THR A 66 -10.23 24.11 10.50
CA THR A 66 -9.84 23.00 11.37
C THR A 66 -8.32 22.86 11.32
N GLY A 67 -7.72 22.97 12.50
CA GLY A 67 -6.30 23.18 12.72
C GLY A 67 -5.38 22.15 12.07
N ASP A 68 -4.13 22.56 11.95
CA ASP A 68 -3.02 21.85 11.33
C ASP A 68 -3.08 20.34 11.62
N PHE A 69 -3.05 19.53 10.56
CA PHE A 69 -2.99 18.07 10.65
C PHE A 69 -1.58 17.65 11.11
N GLU A 70 -1.27 17.95 12.37
CA GLU A 70 -0.02 17.56 13.01
C GLU A 70 0.12 16.03 13.00
N ALA A 71 1.31 15.56 12.62
CA ALA A 71 1.64 14.14 12.57
C ALA A 71 1.53 13.53 13.97
N ILE A 72 1.01 12.30 14.03
CA ILE A 72 0.86 11.59 15.30
C ILE A 72 2.25 11.09 15.70
N PRO A 73 2.69 11.28 16.95
CA PRO A 73 4.02 10.84 17.36
C PRO A 73 4.16 9.31 17.24
N ALA A 74 5.40 8.85 17.18
CA ALA A 74 5.67 7.41 17.10
C ALA A 74 5.29 6.73 18.43
N GLY A 75 4.38 5.76 18.36
CA GLY A 75 3.79 5.17 19.56
C GLY A 75 2.89 3.98 19.26
N LYS A 76 2.35 3.37 20.33
CA LYS A 76 1.33 2.33 20.24
C LYS A 76 -0.03 2.96 20.49
N TYR A 77 -0.95 2.79 19.55
CA TYR A 77 -2.29 3.37 19.63
C TYR A 77 -3.34 2.30 19.43
N LEU A 78 -4.46 2.44 20.15
CA LEU A 78 -5.60 1.57 19.98
C LEU A 78 -6.51 2.14 18.90
N ALA A 79 -6.70 1.38 17.83
CA ALA A 79 -7.41 1.82 16.65
C ALA A 79 -8.41 0.75 16.16
N VAL A 80 -9.37 1.20 15.36
CA VAL A 80 -10.32 0.36 14.64
C VAL A 80 -10.21 0.62 13.15
N ILE A 81 -10.46 -0.40 12.33
CA ILE A 81 -10.58 -0.20 10.88
C ILE A 81 -11.98 0.33 10.58
N THR A 82 -12.06 1.52 10.00
CA THR A 82 -13.34 2.16 9.64
C THR A 82 -13.73 1.87 8.21
N GLU A 83 -12.76 1.85 7.30
CA GLU A 83 -12.98 1.75 5.86
C GLU A 83 -11.90 0.89 5.21
N SER A 84 -12.34 0.12 4.20
CA SER A 84 -11.47 -0.59 3.27
C SER A 84 -11.85 -0.21 1.85
N GLU A 85 -10.89 0.25 1.06
CA GLU A 85 -11.11 0.66 -0.32
C GLU A 85 -10.09 0.01 -1.25
N MET A 86 -10.56 -0.60 -2.35
CA MET A 86 -9.71 -1.14 -3.40
C MET A 86 -9.44 -0.07 -4.44
N LYS A 87 -8.19 0.36 -4.57
CA LYS A 87 -7.74 1.35 -5.55
C LYS A 87 -6.83 0.71 -6.60
N PRO A 88 -6.89 1.14 -7.87
CA PRO A 88 -5.84 0.80 -8.81
C PRO A 88 -4.52 1.45 -8.36
N THR A 89 -3.41 0.75 -8.59
CA THR A 89 -2.07 1.30 -8.35
C THR A 89 -1.79 2.46 -9.32
N LYS A 90 -0.87 3.37 -8.96
CA LYS A 90 -0.50 4.52 -9.82
C LYS A 90 -0.04 4.10 -11.22
N SER A 91 0.54 2.91 -11.35
CA SER A 91 1.00 2.35 -12.63
C SER A 91 -0.12 1.66 -13.42
N GLY A 92 -1.30 1.46 -12.83
CA GLY A 92 -2.43 0.75 -13.46
C GLY A 92 -2.21 -0.75 -13.66
N THR A 93 -1.08 -1.30 -13.21
CA THR A 93 -0.67 -2.69 -13.41
C THR A 93 -1.11 -3.63 -12.29
N GLY A 94 -2.01 -3.18 -11.41
CA GLY A 94 -2.48 -3.96 -10.28
C GLY A 94 -3.36 -3.17 -9.32
N SER A 95 -3.80 -3.83 -8.25
CA SER A 95 -4.72 -3.31 -7.24
C SER A 95 -4.08 -3.20 -5.86
N LEU A 96 -4.42 -2.11 -5.17
CA LEU A 96 -4.02 -1.76 -3.81
C LEU A 96 -5.25 -1.82 -2.91
N LEU A 97 -5.12 -2.47 -1.76
CA LEU A 97 -6.07 -2.33 -0.67
C LEU A 97 -5.63 -1.20 0.26
N GLN A 98 -6.43 -0.15 0.35
CA GLN A 98 -6.24 0.92 1.32
C GLN A 98 -7.13 0.65 2.53
N LEU A 99 -6.52 0.60 3.72
CA LEU A 99 -7.22 0.48 4.99
C LEU A 99 -7.10 1.79 5.77
N THR A 100 -8.21 2.28 6.29
CA THR A 100 -8.27 3.45 7.16
C THR A 100 -8.41 3.00 8.61
N PHE A 101 -7.44 3.37 9.45
CA PHE A 101 -7.45 3.12 10.88
C PHE A 101 -7.81 4.41 11.63
N GLN A 102 -8.87 4.38 12.43
CA GLN A 102 -9.24 5.46 13.33
C GLN A 102 -8.77 5.13 14.75
N ILE A 103 -8.04 6.04 15.38
CA ILE A 103 -7.65 5.90 16.79
C ILE A 103 -8.87 6.16 17.68
N ILE A 104 -9.16 5.22 18.57
CA ILE A 104 -10.34 5.29 19.46
C ILE A 104 -10.02 5.66 20.90
N GLU A 105 -8.77 5.51 21.35
CA GLU A 105 -8.34 5.81 22.72
C GLU A 105 -7.07 6.67 22.72
N GLY A 106 -6.96 7.59 23.69
CA GLY A 106 -5.80 8.45 23.93
C GLY A 106 -5.95 9.90 23.45
N GLN A 107 -4.88 10.68 23.58
CA GLN A 107 -4.85 12.11 23.23
C GLN A 107 -5.11 12.38 21.73
N TYR A 108 -4.87 11.37 20.88
CA TYR A 108 -5.02 11.45 19.43
C TYR A 108 -6.29 10.74 18.92
N GLN A 109 -7.34 10.69 19.73
CA GLN A 109 -8.63 10.11 19.35
C GLN A 109 -9.18 10.78 18.09
N ASN A 110 -9.88 10.01 17.25
CA ASN A 110 -10.46 10.44 15.96
C ASN A 110 -9.44 10.85 14.89
N ARG A 111 -8.14 10.64 15.11
CA ARG A 111 -7.14 10.77 14.05
C ARG A 111 -7.14 9.52 13.17
N LEU A 112 -6.97 9.74 11.86
CA LEU A 112 -6.96 8.70 10.85
C LEU A 112 -5.53 8.40 10.42
N VAL A 113 -5.20 7.11 10.33
CA VAL A 113 -3.93 6.62 9.81
C VAL A 113 -4.24 5.65 8.68
N TRP A 114 -3.58 5.81 7.54
CA TRP A 114 -3.83 4.98 6.36
C TRP A 114 -2.71 3.96 6.17
N ALA A 115 -3.09 2.71 5.91
CA ALA A 115 -2.19 1.68 5.39
C ALA A 115 -2.51 1.37 3.93
N ARG A 116 -1.48 1.14 3.14
CA ARG A 116 -1.59 0.81 1.72
C ARG A 116 -0.94 -0.55 1.49
N LEU A 117 -1.76 -1.57 1.22
CA LEU A 117 -1.32 -2.95 0.97
C LEU A 117 -1.41 -3.28 -0.52
N ASN A 118 -0.26 -3.45 -1.17
CA ASN A 118 -0.18 -3.81 -2.60
C ASN A 118 -0.36 -5.32 -2.78
N LEU A 119 -1.60 -5.80 -2.87
CA LEU A 119 -1.90 -7.22 -3.01
C LEU A 119 -1.60 -7.77 -4.41
N ASP A 120 -1.75 -6.91 -5.43
CA ASP A 120 -1.50 -7.25 -6.83
C ASP A 120 -0.57 -6.20 -7.46
N ASN A 121 0.62 -6.65 -7.86
CA ASN A 121 1.65 -5.83 -8.50
C ASN A 121 2.67 -6.78 -9.18
N PRO A 122 3.24 -6.44 -10.36
CA PRO A 122 4.35 -7.19 -10.96
C PRO A 122 5.56 -7.39 -10.03
N ASN A 123 5.78 -6.51 -9.05
CA ASN A 123 6.86 -6.69 -8.08
C ASN A 123 6.47 -7.67 -6.96
N ALA A 124 7.01 -8.89 -7.03
CA ALA A 124 6.77 -9.95 -6.06
C ALA A 124 7.13 -9.57 -4.61
N VAL A 125 8.15 -8.73 -4.40
CA VAL A 125 8.56 -8.31 -3.05
C VAL A 125 7.49 -7.46 -2.38
N ALA A 126 6.85 -6.55 -3.13
CA ALA A 126 5.78 -5.72 -2.61
C ALA A 126 4.55 -6.55 -2.22
N VAL A 127 4.22 -7.56 -3.03
CA VAL A 127 3.13 -8.50 -2.76
C VAL A 127 3.41 -9.34 -1.51
N GLN A 128 4.65 -9.79 -1.32
CA GLN A 128 5.06 -10.53 -0.12
C GLN A 128 4.90 -9.69 1.15
N ILE A 129 5.36 -8.43 1.13
CA ILE A 129 5.20 -7.50 2.26
C ILE A 129 3.72 -7.25 2.55
N ALA A 130 2.92 -6.98 1.52
CA ALA A 130 1.48 -6.74 1.68
C ALA A 130 0.75 -7.95 2.27
N ARG A 131 1.09 -9.17 1.85
CA ARG A 131 0.53 -10.41 2.41
C ARG A 131 0.98 -10.64 3.87
N ALA A 132 2.23 -10.30 4.19
CA ALA A 132 2.74 -10.40 5.55
C ALA A 132 2.01 -9.42 6.50
N ASP A 133 1.80 -8.18 6.06
CA ASP A 133 1.06 -7.17 6.81
C ASP A 133 -0.41 -7.55 7.00
N LEU A 134 -1.07 -8.03 5.93
CA LEU A 134 -2.44 -8.53 6.02
C LEU A 134 -2.55 -9.68 7.02
N SER A 135 -1.59 -10.62 7.01
CA SER A 135 -1.53 -11.71 8.00
C SER A 135 -1.37 -11.19 9.43
N ALA A 136 -0.56 -10.15 9.65
CA ALA A 136 -0.39 -9.53 10.95
C ALA A 136 -1.68 -8.86 11.44
N ILE A 137 -2.42 -8.18 10.56
CA ILE A 137 -3.73 -7.59 10.87
C ILE A 137 -4.74 -8.68 11.25
N CYS A 138 -4.83 -9.76 10.45
CA CYS A 138 -5.72 -10.90 10.70
C CYS A 138 -5.48 -11.51 12.08
N ARG A 139 -4.20 -11.72 12.45
CA ARG A 139 -3.81 -12.24 13.77
C ARG A 139 -4.10 -11.26 14.91
N ALA A 140 -3.93 -9.95 14.68
CA ALA A 140 -4.21 -8.92 15.68
C ALA A 140 -5.71 -8.83 15.99
N VAL A 141 -6.54 -8.94 14.95
CA VAL A 141 -8.01 -8.91 15.03
C VAL A 141 -8.59 -10.23 15.57
N GLY A 142 -7.91 -11.35 15.33
CA GLY A 142 -8.35 -12.68 15.75
C GLY A 142 -9.18 -13.43 14.70
N VAL A 143 -9.28 -12.91 13.48
CA VAL A 143 -9.92 -13.56 12.33
C VAL A 143 -8.80 -14.13 11.46
N THR A 144 -8.64 -15.45 11.46
CA THR A 144 -7.48 -16.09 10.80
C THR A 144 -7.66 -16.24 9.29
N ASN A 145 -8.91 -16.39 8.83
CA ASN A 145 -9.22 -16.63 7.42
C ASN A 145 -10.39 -15.74 6.97
N PRO A 146 -10.16 -14.41 6.84
CA PRO A 146 -11.20 -13.51 6.33
C PRO A 146 -11.50 -13.84 4.87
N LYS A 147 -12.78 -13.87 4.50
CA LYS A 147 -13.19 -14.00 3.09
C LYS A 147 -13.39 -12.64 2.44
N ASP A 148 -13.77 -11.65 3.24
CA ASP A 148 -14.00 -10.29 2.81
C ASP A 148 -13.24 -9.27 3.67
N SER A 149 -12.94 -8.09 3.12
CA SER A 149 -12.25 -7.02 3.86
C SER A 149 -13.15 -6.39 4.92
N ALA A 150 -14.47 -6.43 4.75
CA ALA A 150 -15.42 -5.90 5.71
C ALA A 150 -15.43 -6.68 7.04
N GLU A 151 -15.00 -7.95 7.06
CA GLU A 151 -14.89 -8.75 8.29
C GLU A 151 -13.86 -8.19 9.28
N LEU A 152 -12.93 -7.35 8.80
CA LEU A 152 -11.91 -6.73 9.63
C LEU A 152 -12.36 -5.38 10.22
N HIS A 153 -13.53 -4.86 9.82
CA HIS A 153 -14.02 -3.55 10.25
C HIS A 153 -14.52 -3.55 11.70
N ASN A 154 -14.41 -2.40 12.36
CA ASN A 154 -14.91 -2.17 13.72
C ASN A 154 -14.34 -3.08 14.81
N LEU A 155 -13.20 -3.74 14.53
CA LEU A 155 -12.53 -4.59 15.49
C LEU A 155 -11.32 -3.86 16.10
N PRO A 156 -11.20 -3.82 17.44
CA PRO A 156 -10.12 -3.09 18.10
C PRO A 156 -8.79 -3.81 17.96
N LEU A 157 -7.78 -3.10 17.44
CA LEU A 157 -6.41 -3.57 17.35
C LEU A 157 -5.41 -2.50 17.86
N LEU A 158 -4.22 -2.93 18.25
CA LEU A 158 -3.11 -2.03 18.57
C LEU A 158 -2.23 -1.84 17.34
N ILE A 159 -2.05 -0.60 16.92
CA ILE A 159 -1.15 -0.21 15.83
C ILE A 159 0.11 0.43 16.38
N GLN A 160 1.26 0.13 15.77
CA GLN A 160 2.53 0.79 16.05
C GLN A 160 2.81 1.83 14.97
N VAL A 161 2.59 3.10 15.28
CA VAL A 161 2.83 4.21 14.35
C VAL A 161 4.29 4.64 14.43
N ARG A 162 4.88 4.93 13.29
CA ARG A 162 6.17 5.60 13.15
C ARG A 162 6.04 6.82 12.26
N CYS A 163 6.76 7.86 12.64
CA CYS A 163 6.94 9.04 11.83
C CYS A 163 8.11 8.80 10.88
N ARG A 164 7.88 8.89 9.57
CA ARG A 164 8.91 8.88 8.55
C ARG A 164 8.98 10.24 7.89
N ASN A 165 10.13 10.89 7.98
CA ASN A 165 10.37 12.13 7.27
C ASN A 165 10.64 11.82 5.79
N ARG A 166 9.89 12.46 4.89
CA ARG A 166 10.20 12.44 3.46
C ARG A 166 11.40 13.35 3.22
N LEU A 167 12.47 12.79 2.67
CA LEU A 167 13.72 13.51 2.39
C LEU A 167 13.52 14.64 1.36
N ASP A 168 12.54 14.50 0.47
CA ASP A 168 12.29 15.44 -0.62
C ASP A 168 11.48 16.69 -0.21
N THR A 169 10.63 16.58 0.82
CA THR A 169 9.64 17.64 1.16
C THR A 169 9.74 18.06 2.63
N GLY A 170 10.45 17.31 3.47
CA GLY A 170 10.52 17.56 4.91
C GLY A 170 9.27 17.12 5.68
N ASP A 171 8.19 16.77 4.98
CA ASP A 171 6.93 16.32 5.59
C ASP A 171 7.10 15.03 6.39
N VAL A 172 6.51 15.02 7.59
CA VAL A 172 6.43 13.86 8.45
C VAL A 172 5.21 13.02 8.04
N VAL A 173 5.44 11.83 7.49
CA VAL A 173 4.40 10.90 7.10
C VAL A 173 4.25 9.81 8.17
N ASN A 174 3.02 9.51 8.55
CA ASN A 174 2.73 8.39 9.45
C ASN A 174 2.75 7.07 8.66
N GLU A 175 3.59 6.15 9.10
CA GLU A 175 3.64 4.76 8.62
C GLU A 175 3.35 3.80 9.78
N ILE A 176 2.70 2.68 9.50
CA ILE A 176 2.42 1.66 10.50
C ILE A 176 3.51 0.58 10.38
N LYS A 177 4.26 0.35 11.47
CA LYS A 177 5.34 -0.66 11.49
C LYS A 177 4.84 -2.04 11.92
N GLY A 178 3.75 -2.12 12.68
CA GLY A 178 3.28 -3.39 13.21
C GLY A 178 1.90 -3.33 13.83
N TYR A 179 1.31 -4.51 13.91
CA TYR A 179 -0.03 -4.74 14.42
C TYR A 179 0.05 -5.73 15.59
N ALA A 180 -0.66 -5.43 16.67
CA ALA A 180 -0.74 -6.28 17.84
C ALA A 180 -2.21 -6.43 18.27
N LYS A 181 -2.55 -7.59 18.82
CA LYS A 181 -3.83 -7.77 19.48
C LYS A 181 -3.90 -6.85 20.70
N ARG A 182 -5.09 -6.32 21.03
CA ARG A 182 -5.33 -5.66 22.32
C ARG A 182 -4.99 -6.65 23.44
N GLN A 183 -3.80 -6.51 24.01
CA GLN A 183 -3.45 -7.23 25.22
C GLN A 183 -4.14 -6.52 26.37
N VAL A 184 -5.25 -7.11 26.83
CA VAL A 184 -5.66 -6.92 28.22
C VAL A 184 -4.48 -7.45 29.04
N PRO A 185 -3.87 -6.65 29.94
CA PRO A 185 -2.79 -7.14 30.78
C PRO A 185 -3.32 -8.38 31.49
N THR A 186 -2.80 -9.54 31.11
CA THR A 186 -3.01 -10.76 31.89
C THR A 186 -2.39 -10.44 33.25
N PRO A 187 -3.12 -10.57 34.37
CA PRO A 187 -2.51 -10.39 35.67
C PRO A 187 -1.31 -11.32 35.69
N VAL A 188 -0.13 -10.76 35.92
CA VAL A 188 1.07 -11.55 36.20
C VAL A 188 0.70 -12.34 37.44
N ALA A 189 0.34 -13.62 37.26
CA ALA A 189 0.16 -14.51 38.38
C ALA A 189 1.49 -14.46 39.16
N PRO A 190 1.47 -14.18 40.47
CA PRO A 190 2.70 -14.13 41.25
C PRO A 190 3.45 -15.45 41.04
N PRO A 191 4.79 -15.43 40.94
CA PRO A 191 5.57 -16.65 40.76
C PRO A 191 5.18 -17.61 41.88
N VAL A 192 4.62 -18.76 41.49
CA VAL A 192 4.28 -19.83 42.43
C VAL A 192 5.62 -20.31 42.99
N GLN A 193 5.96 -19.85 44.19
CA GLN A 193 7.12 -20.34 44.93
C GLN A 193 6.87 -21.82 45.18
N THR A 194 7.60 -22.69 44.48
CA THR A 194 7.69 -24.10 44.82
C THR A 194 8.25 -24.21 46.22
N ALA A 195 7.39 -24.55 47.18
CA ALA A 195 7.79 -24.85 48.54
C ALA A 195 8.81 -26.01 48.52
N PRO A 196 9.94 -25.91 49.25
CA PRO A 196 10.84 -27.05 49.39
C PRO A 196 10.13 -28.17 50.14
N ALA A 197 10.09 -29.35 49.54
CA ALA A 197 9.58 -30.56 50.17
C ALA A 197 10.44 -30.88 51.40
N ASN A 198 9.85 -30.74 52.58
CA ASN A 198 10.37 -31.27 53.84
C ASN A 198 10.30 -32.80 53.80
N ASN A 199 11.28 -33.45 53.15
CA ASN A 199 11.56 -34.85 53.41
C ASN A 199 12.54 -34.93 54.58
N ALA A 200 11.98 -35.31 55.72
CA ALA A 200 12.71 -35.93 56.81
C ALA A 200 13.64 -37.02 56.26
N THR A 201 14.92 -36.93 56.60
CA THR A 201 15.72 -37.89 57.40
C THR A 201 17.18 -37.76 56.94
N ALA A 202 18.05 -37.19 57.78
CA ALA A 202 19.49 -37.15 57.53
C ALA A 202 20.11 -38.51 57.93
N PRO A 203 20.74 -39.27 57.02
CA PRO A 203 21.16 -40.66 57.29
C PRO A 203 22.58 -40.81 57.86
N TRP A 204 23.23 -39.75 58.34
CA TRP A 204 24.62 -39.82 58.84
C TRP A 204 24.76 -39.83 60.37
N LYS A 205 23.64 -39.88 61.12
CA LYS A 205 23.69 -40.26 62.53
C LYS A 205 23.91 -41.78 62.63
N ARG A 206 25.16 -42.20 62.84
CA ARG A 206 25.47 -43.51 63.44
C ARG A 206 25.64 -43.33 64.95
N ALA A 207 24.92 -44.17 65.70
CA ALA A 207 25.23 -44.55 67.07
C ALA A 207 26.40 -45.55 67.07
#